data_AF-A0A497KF98-F1
#
_entry.id   AF-A0A497KF98-F1
#
_cell.length_a   1.000
_cell.length_b   1.000
_cell.length_c   1.000
_cell.angle_alpha   90.00
_cell.angle_beta   90.00
_cell.angle_gamma   90.00
#
_symmetry.space_group_name_H-M   'P 1'
#
loop_
_entity.id
_entity.type
_entity.pdbx_description
1 polymer ?
#
loop_
_entity_poly.entity_id
_entity_poly.type
_entity_poly.pdbx_seq_one_letter_code
_entity_poly.pdbx_strand_id
1 'polypeptide(L)' 'MKLITVKLPDALVQGIDELIKTGMYPSRSAVVRAAVRDLLKNELWQNQNKR' A
#
# COMPACT_ATOMS: atom_id res chain seq x y z
N MET A 1 13.61 7.82 3.64
CA MET A 1 12.36 7.11 4.03
C MET A 1 12.23 7.17 5.54
N LYS A 2 11.03 7.33 6.09
CA LYS A 2 10.79 7.25 7.55
C LYS A 2 10.24 5.87 7.90
N LEU A 3 10.63 5.31 9.05
CA LEU A 3 10.08 4.06 9.57
C LEU A 3 8.72 4.34 10.22
N ILE A 4 7.70 3.60 9.81
CA ILE A 4 6.34 3.70 10.35
C ILE A 4 5.91 2.29 10.73
N THR A 5 5.48 2.11 11.97
CA THR A 5 4.94 0.84 12.47
C THR A 5 3.42 0.94 12.52
N VAL A 6 2.72 0.01 11.89
CA VAL A 6 1.26 -0.06 11.87
C VAL A 6 0.79 -1.43 12.34
N LYS A 7 -0.37 -1.49 13.00
CA LYS A 7 -1.05 -2.74 13.33
C LYS A 7 -2.05 -3.05 12.23
N LEU A 8 -1.98 -4.24 11.65
CA LEU A 8 -2.88 -4.70 10.61
C LEU A 8 -3.52 -6.03 11.03
N PRO A 9 -4.79 -6.30 10.66
CA PRO A 9 -5.40 -7.61 10.79
C PRO A 9 -4.60 -8.69 10.04
N ASP A 10 -4.57 -9.90 10.59
CA ASP A 10 -3.80 -11.03 10.05
C ASP A 10 -4.19 -11.37 8.61
N ALA A 11 -5.48 -11.28 8.28
CA ALA A 11 -5.99 -11.53 6.93
C ALA A 11 -5.35 -10.61 5.87
N LEU A 12 -5.10 -9.34 6.21
CA LEU A 12 -4.43 -8.41 5.30
C LEU A 12 -2.93 -8.71 5.17
N VAL A 13 -2.28 -9.10 6.27
CA VAL A 13 -0.87 -9.50 6.24
C VAL A 13 -0.70 -10.75 5.38
N GLN A 14 -1.60 -11.71 5.48
CA GLN A 14 -1.59 -12.91 4.65
C GLN A 14 -1.73 -12.57 3.16
N GLY A 15 -2.68 -11.70 2.80
CA GLY A 15 -2.83 -11.26 1.40
C GLY A 15 -1.57 -10.54 0.87
N ILE A 16 -0.91 -9.73 1.71
CA ILE A 16 0.37 -9.10 1.36
C ILE A 16 1.46 -10.16 1.12
N ASP A 17 1.52 -11.20 1.95
CA ASP A 17 2.50 -12.27 1.82
C ASP A 17 2.29 -13.09 0.55
N GLU A 18 1.05 -13.33 0.15
CA GLU A 18 0.72 -13.99 -1.12
C GLU A 18 1.23 -13.19 -2.32
N LEU A 19 1.03 -11.86 -2.33
CA LEU A 19 1.55 -10.99 -3.39
C LEU A 19 3.08 -11.03 -3.53
N ILE A 20 3.78 -11.23 -2.41
CA ILE A 20 5.24 -11.37 -2.41
C ILE A 20 5.63 -12.76 -2.91
N LYS A 21 4.92 -13.82 -2.48
CA LYS A 21 5.15 -15.19 -2.93
C LYS A 21 4.98 -15.34 -4.44
N THR A 22 4.02 -14.62 -5.04
CA THR A 22 3.83 -14.62 -6.51
C THR A 22 4.85 -13.75 -7.25
N GLY A 23 5.80 -13.11 -6.55
CA GLY A 23 6.84 -12.28 -7.15
C GLY A 23 6.37 -10.92 -7.64
N MET A 24 5.12 -10.51 -7.35
CA MET A 24 4.59 -9.21 -7.78
C MET A 24 5.29 -8.04 -7.07
N TYR A 25 5.73 -8.26 -5.84
CA TYR A 25 6.42 -7.26 -5.04
C TYR A 25 7.64 -7.85 -4.32
N PRO A 26 8.73 -7.07 -4.19
CA PRO A 26 9.97 -7.55 -3.57
C PRO A 26 9.92 -7.57 -2.03
N SER A 27 8.94 -6.91 -1.40
CA SER A 27 8.81 -6.85 0.08
C SER A 27 7.44 -6.33 0.52
N ARG A 28 7.08 -6.60 1.78
CA ARG A 28 5.85 -6.07 2.42
C ARG A 28 5.80 -4.55 2.35
N SER A 29 6.92 -3.90 2.64
CA SER A 29 7.03 -2.43 2.60
C SER A 29 6.84 -1.88 1.18
N ALA A 30 7.18 -2.63 0.12
CA ALA A 30 6.92 -2.21 -1.25
C ALA A 30 5.42 -2.24 -1.59
N VAL A 31 4.71 -3.30 -1.17
CA VAL A 31 3.25 -3.43 -1.32
C VAL A 31 2.54 -2.26 -0.63
N VAL A 32 2.86 -2.02 0.64
CA VAL A 32 2.22 -0.96 1.43
C VAL A 32 2.49 0.42 0.82
N ARG A 33 3.71 0.70 0.39
CA ARG A 33 4.02 1.99 -0.26
C ARG A 33 3.29 2.17 -1.59
N ALA A 34 3.13 1.11 -2.37
CA ALA A 34 2.38 1.17 -3.62
C ALA A 34 0.90 1.47 -3.35
N ALA A 35 0.28 0.71 -2.44
CA ALA A 35 -1.11 0.92 -2.05
C ALA A 35 -1.37 2.34 -1.53
N VAL A 36 -0.50 2.85 -0.64
CA VAL A 36 -0.62 4.23 -0.11
C VAL A 36 -0.45 5.27 -1.21
N ARG A 37 0.53 5.10 -2.11
CA ARG A 37 0.73 6.03 -3.23
C ARG A 37 -0.49 6.07 -4.14
N ASP A 38 -1.03 4.90 -4.49
CA ASP A 38 -2.13 4.80 -5.44
C ASP A 38 -3.42 5.36 -4.80
N LEU A 39 -3.63 5.11 -3.51
CA LEU A 39 -4.70 5.75 -2.72
C LEU A 39 -4.57 7.28 -2.71
N LEU A 40 -3.38 7.80 -2.36
CA LEU A 40 -3.15 9.26 -2.36
C LEU A 40 -3.33 9.85 -3.76
N LYS A 41 -2.92 9.11 -4.79
CA LYS A 41 -3.09 9.55 -6.17
C LYS A 41 -4.56 9.70 -6.53
N ASN A 42 -5.36 8.71 -6.19
CA ASN A 42 -6.78 8.69 -6.49
C ASN A 42 -7.55 9.75 -5.68
N GLU A 43 -7.30 9.86 -4.38
CA GLU A 43 -8.08 10.77 -3.52
C GLU A 43 -7.69 12.25 -3.69
N LEU A 44 -6.39 12.56 -3.83
CA LEU A 44 -5.93 13.95 -3.89
C LEU A 44 -6.14 14.57 -5.28
N TRP A 45 -5.83 13.85 -6.36
CA TRP A 45 -6.01 14.42 -7.70
C TRP A 45 -7.48 14.54 -8.10
N GLN A 46 -8.37 13.66 -7.62
CA GLN A 46 -9.82 13.82 -7.84
C GLN A 46 -10.38 15.03 -7.07
N ASN A 47 -9.86 15.31 -5.87
CA ASN A 47 -10.29 16.47 -5.09
C ASN A 47 -9.71 17.80 -5.60
N GLN A 48 -8.56 17.80 -6.28
CA GLN A 48 -8.01 19.03 -6.89
C GLN A 48 -8.79 19.48 -8.13
N ASN A 49 -9.34 18.55 -8.91
CA ASN A 49 -10.16 18.88 -10.09
C ASN A 49 -11.59 19.30 -9.76
N LYS A 50 -11.96 19.32 -8.48
CA LYS A 50 -13.31 19.69 -7.99
C LYS A 50 -13.34 21.06 -7.30
N ARG A 51 -12.26 21.84 -7.40
CA ARG A 51 -12.16 23.20 -6.86
C ARG A 51 -12.01 24.23 -7.96
#